data_AF-A0A0B1Q2B0-F1
#
_entry.id   AF-A0A0B1Q2B0-F1
#
_cell.length_a   1.000
_cell.length_b   1.000
_cell.length_c   1.000
_cell.angle_alpha   90.00
_cell.angle_beta   90.00
_cell.angle_gamma   90.00
#
_symmetry.space_group_name_H-M   'P 1'
#
loop_
_entity.id
_entity.type
_entity.pdbx_description
1 polymer ?
#
loop_
_entity_poly.entity_id
_entity_poly.type
_entity_poly.pdbx_seq_one_letter_code
_entity_poly.pdbx_strand_id
1 'polypeptide(L)'
;MLFWIIAGALTVVVCLACVWPLLRREVAPAAHRAEHDMVVYRAQLDELEGDVRRGVIAAPEAAIARAEIGRRLLKAAGAGTERPTPQLRPRSAPVAAILMVAIPAAAVAGYLSFGSPDAGDMPLAARETAPDGGDVAALVAMAEARLAANPDEGQGWDALAPIYLRNGEATKAVNAYRRAIDLLGPNPARLSGFGEAQVMASEGRVTAQAAEAFSAALALDPQVLLPRFFLALQLMQQARFAEAADAWQALLNDSPADAPWRSFAEPALAEARARSGTNAAPPPDAAAAIAALPPEEQRQRIEGMVAGLAARLEAAPGDVEGWKRLIRSYAILGDEERAGAALQAAGRAFEPGTPERSDITALAGEVGLADAVGGEGQ
;
A
#
# COMPACT_ATOMS: atom_id res chain seq x y z
N MET A 1 28.78 22.65 15.79
CA MET A 1 29.11 22.44 17.23
C MET A 1 28.49 23.48 18.15
N LEU A 2 28.62 24.78 17.87
CA LEU A 2 28.02 25.85 18.70
C LEU A 2 26.48 25.73 18.82
N PHE A 3 25.80 25.38 17.73
CA PHE A 3 24.34 25.15 17.70
C PHE A 3 23.89 24.11 18.74
N TRP A 4 24.53 22.92 18.76
CA TRP A 4 24.19 21.84 19.69
C TRP A 4 24.38 22.23 21.16
N ILE A 5 25.41 23.04 21.45
CA ILE A 5 25.67 23.56 22.79
C ILE A 5 24.54 24.52 23.21
N ILE A 6 24.14 25.43 22.32
CA ILE A 6 23.06 26.39 22.58
C ILE A 6 21.72 25.67 22.75
N ALA A 7 21.40 24.74 21.84
CA ALA A 7 20.17 23.96 21.88
C ALA A 7 20.08 23.14 23.17
N GLY A 8 21.15 22.42 23.53
CA GLY A 8 21.22 21.66 24.78
C GLY A 8 21.07 22.55 26.02
N ALA A 9 21.74 23.70 26.07
CA ALA A 9 21.61 24.65 27.16
C ALA A 9 20.17 25.20 27.28
N LEU A 10 19.54 25.54 26.17
CA LEU A 10 18.16 26.04 26.12
C LEU A 10 17.17 24.98 26.62
N THR A 11 17.33 23.72 26.21
CA THR A 11 16.50 22.61 26.68
C THR A 11 16.61 22.46 28.20
N VAL A 12 17.82 22.51 28.77
CA VAL A 12 18.04 22.43 30.22
C VAL A 12 17.35 23.59 30.95
N VAL A 13 17.46 24.82 30.45
CA VAL A 13 16.81 26.01 31.04
C VAL A 13 15.29 25.86 31.06
N VAL A 14 14.69 25.41 29.96
CA VAL A 14 13.24 25.20 29.86
C VAL A 14 12.79 24.08 30.82
N CYS A 15 13.51 22.97 30.86
CA CYS A 15 13.23 21.87 31.79
C CYS A 15 13.27 22.33 33.27
N LEU A 16 14.27 23.13 33.64
CA LEU A 16 14.38 23.70 34.99
C LEU A 16 13.23 24.66 35.30
N ALA A 17 12.86 25.53 34.35
CA ALA A 17 11.74 26.46 34.52
C ALA A 17 10.39 25.75 34.70
N CYS A 18 10.15 24.63 34.01
CA CYS A 18 8.93 23.84 34.15
C CYS A 18 8.86 23.08 35.49
N VAL A 19 9.99 22.68 36.06
CA VAL A 19 10.04 21.93 37.32
C VAL A 19 10.12 22.84 38.55
N TRP A 20 10.58 24.07 38.38
CA TRP A 20 10.63 25.07 39.45
C TRP A 20 9.28 25.27 40.20
N PRO A 21 8.11 25.39 39.53
CA PRO A 21 6.81 25.46 40.21
C PRO A 21 6.43 24.18 40.97
N LEU A 22 6.86 23.01 40.48
CA LEU A 22 6.57 21.72 41.10
C LEU A 22 7.43 21.49 42.36
N LEU A 23 8.66 21.99 42.34
CA LEU A 23 9.60 22.00 43.48
C LEU A 23 9.24 23.06 44.53
N ARG A 24 8.54 24.14 44.15
CA ARG A 24 8.00 25.10 45.11
C ARG A 24 6.96 24.40 45.98
N ARG A 25 7.34 24.14 47.23
CA ARG A 25 6.39 23.82 48.30
C ARG A 25 5.46 25.00 48.45
N GLU A 26 4.22 24.86 48.00
CA GLU A 26 3.14 25.64 48.57
C GLU A 26 3.02 25.24 50.04
N VAL A 27 3.61 26.07 50.90
CA VAL A 27 3.24 26.08 52.31
C VAL A 27 1.84 26.69 52.32
N ALA A 28 0.81 25.85 52.26
CA ALA A 28 -0.53 26.31 52.59
C ALA A 28 -0.44 26.93 54.00
N PRO A 29 -0.74 28.22 54.18
CA PRO A 29 -0.48 28.89 55.44
C PRO A 29 -1.53 28.43 56.46
N ALA A 30 -1.24 27.34 57.17
CA ALA A 30 -1.99 26.93 58.35
C ALA A 30 -2.08 28.06 59.39
N ALA A 31 -1.07 28.96 59.40
CA ALA A 31 -1.01 30.16 60.23
C ALA A 31 -2.22 31.09 60.07
N HIS A 32 -2.74 31.28 58.83
CA HIS A 32 -3.85 32.21 58.60
C HIS A 32 -5.18 31.70 59.18
N ARG A 33 -5.39 30.38 59.23
CA ARG A 33 -6.65 29.80 59.73
C ARG A 33 -6.76 29.94 61.26
N ALA A 34 -5.66 29.68 61.99
CA ALA A 34 -5.59 29.86 63.43
C ALA A 34 -5.71 31.34 63.85
N GLU A 35 -5.11 32.26 63.09
CA GLU A 35 -5.26 33.71 63.31
C GLU A 35 -6.71 34.17 63.15
N HIS A 36 -7.43 33.68 62.14
CA HIS A 36 -8.84 33.99 61.94
C HIS A 36 -9.74 33.42 63.05
N ASP A 37 -9.52 32.17 63.47
CA ASP A 37 -10.32 31.54 64.53
C ASP A 37 -10.21 32.29 65.87
N MET A 38 -9.03 32.84 66.20
CA MET A 38 -8.83 33.64 67.41
C MET A 38 -9.66 34.94 67.42
N VAL A 39 -9.78 35.61 66.27
CA VAL A 39 -10.59 36.84 66.16
C VAL A 39 -12.06 36.51 66.41
N VAL A 40 -12.55 35.40 65.87
CA VAL A 40 -13.94 34.96 66.04
C VAL A 40 -14.25 34.64 67.50
N TYR A 41 -13.38 33.89 68.19
CA TYR A 41 -13.62 33.54 69.60
C TYR A 41 -13.54 34.74 70.55
N ARG A 42 -12.71 35.76 70.24
CA ARG A 42 -12.70 37.03 71.01
C ARG A 42 -14.03 37.78 70.85
N ALA A 43 -14.54 37.89 69.63
CA ALA A 43 -15.83 38.51 69.39
C ALA A 43 -16.98 37.79 70.13
N GLN A 44 -16.94 36.46 70.22
CA GLN A 44 -17.93 35.67 70.97
C GLN A 44 -17.89 35.94 72.50
N LEU A 45 -16.72 36.23 73.07
CA LEU A 45 -16.61 36.62 74.48
C LEU A 45 -17.20 38.00 74.73
N ASP A 46 -16.93 38.96 73.84
CA ASP A 46 -17.46 40.32 73.94
C ASP A 46 -18.99 40.35 73.79
N GLU A 47 -19.52 39.51 72.90
CA GLU A 47 -20.97 39.33 72.70
C GLU A 47 -21.64 38.74 73.95
N LEU A 48 -21.05 37.68 74.52
CA LEU A 48 -21.53 37.04 75.75
C LEU A 48 -21.55 38.04 76.93
N GLU A 49 -20.54 38.90 77.06
CA GLU A 49 -20.54 39.97 78.05
C GLU A 49 -21.62 41.03 77.81
N GLY A 50 -21.95 41.28 76.54
CA GLY A 50 -23.09 42.09 76.15
C GLY A 50 -24.42 41.48 76.61
N ASP A 51 -24.61 40.18 76.41
CA ASP A 51 -25.84 39.47 76.77
C ASP A 51 -26.07 39.38 78.29
N VAL A 52 -25.00 39.20 79.08
CA VAL A 52 -25.08 39.26 80.54
C VAL A 52 -25.50 40.67 80.99
N ARG A 53 -24.91 41.72 80.40
CA ARG A 53 -25.29 43.11 80.72
C ARG A 53 -26.73 43.43 80.37
N ARG A 54 -27.26 42.83 79.30
CA ARG A 54 -28.67 42.96 78.89
C ARG A 54 -29.63 42.08 79.70
N GLY A 55 -29.12 41.24 80.59
CA GLY A 55 -29.92 40.30 81.39
C GLY A 55 -30.53 39.15 80.58
N VAL A 56 -30.04 38.91 79.36
CA VAL A 56 -30.53 37.84 78.47
C VAL A 56 -30.05 36.46 78.96
N ILE A 57 -28.87 36.41 79.60
CA ILE A 57 -28.25 35.18 80.12
C ILE A 57 -27.95 35.37 81.61
N ALA A 58 -28.26 34.36 82.42
CA ALA A 58 -27.96 34.37 83.84
C ALA A 58 -26.44 34.25 84.09
N ALA A 59 -25.90 34.98 85.07
CA ALA A 59 -24.49 34.98 85.44
C ALA A 59 -23.84 33.58 85.60
N PRO A 60 -24.48 32.57 86.24
CA PRO A 60 -23.87 31.24 86.35
C PRO A 60 -23.75 30.51 85.01
N GLU A 61 -24.71 30.68 84.10
CA GLU A 61 -24.69 30.06 82.76
C GLU A 61 -23.64 30.71 81.86
N ALA A 62 -23.51 32.04 81.95
CA ALA A 62 -22.47 32.79 81.25
C ALA A 62 -21.06 32.40 81.71
N ALA A 63 -20.87 32.07 82.98
CA ALA A 63 -19.57 31.59 83.49
C ALA A 63 -19.16 30.26 82.84
N ILE A 64 -20.10 29.34 82.60
CA ILE A 64 -19.86 28.06 81.92
C ILE A 64 -19.52 28.30 80.45
N ALA A 65 -20.30 29.13 79.76
CA ALA A 65 -20.05 29.47 78.35
C ALA A 65 -18.69 30.16 78.15
N ARG A 66 -18.33 31.10 79.04
CA ARG A 66 -17.01 31.77 79.03
C ARG A 66 -15.87 30.78 79.20
N ALA A 67 -16.01 29.80 80.08
CA ALA A 67 -14.98 28.78 80.31
C ALA A 67 -14.76 27.89 79.06
N GLU A 68 -15.83 27.49 78.37
CA GLU A 68 -15.75 26.68 77.16
C GLU A 68 -15.18 27.47 75.97
N ILE A 69 -15.62 28.72 75.76
CA ILE A 69 -15.07 29.59 74.71
C ILE A 69 -13.58 29.88 75.00
N GLY A 70 -13.22 30.17 76.25
CA GLY A 70 -11.83 30.36 76.66
C GLY A 70 -10.97 29.12 76.41
N ARG A 71 -11.48 27.92 76.70
CA ARG A 71 -10.80 26.65 76.41
C ARG A 71 -10.56 26.46 74.91
N ARG A 72 -11.54 26.79 74.06
CA ARG A 72 -11.42 26.70 72.59
C ARG A 72 -10.44 27.74 72.03
N LEU A 73 -10.47 28.96 72.55
CA LEU A 73 -9.53 30.01 72.20
C LEU A 73 -8.09 29.62 72.55
N LEU A 74 -7.86 29.07 73.74
CA LEU A 74 -6.54 28.58 74.16
C LEU A 74 -6.07 27.40 73.30
N LYS A 75 -6.99 26.50 72.91
CA LYS A 75 -6.68 25.41 71.98
C LYS A 75 -6.31 25.92 70.58
N ALA A 76 -7.02 26.92 70.07
CA ALA A 76 -6.72 27.56 68.78
C ALA A 76 -5.38 28.34 68.83
N ALA A 77 -5.09 29.02 69.94
CA ALA A 77 -3.79 29.68 70.17
C ALA A 77 -2.64 28.68 70.31
N GLY A 78 -2.86 27.53 70.95
CA GLY A 78 -1.91 26.42 71.06
C GLY A 78 -1.69 25.67 69.74
N ALA A 79 -2.70 25.59 68.88
CA ALA A 79 -2.58 24.98 67.55
C ALA A 79 -1.61 25.76 66.62
N GLY A 80 -1.31 27.03 66.92
CA GLY A 80 -0.26 27.80 66.24
C GLY A 80 1.17 27.43 66.66
N THR A 81 1.36 26.71 67.77
CA THR A 81 2.67 26.27 68.28
C THR A 81 2.97 24.80 67.96
N GLU A 82 1.97 23.97 67.71
CA GLU A 82 2.17 22.63 67.15
C GLU A 82 2.47 22.74 65.66
N ARG A 83 3.75 22.58 65.29
CA ARG A 83 4.16 22.42 63.88
C ARG A 83 3.36 21.24 63.29
N PRO A 84 2.51 21.45 62.27
CA PRO A 84 1.86 20.33 61.63
C PRO A 84 2.95 19.43 61.03
N THR A 85 3.01 18.17 61.47
CA THR A 85 3.79 17.14 60.77
C THR A 85 3.32 17.14 59.32
N PRO A 86 4.22 17.39 58.34
CA PRO A 86 3.83 17.51 56.95
C PRO A 86 3.28 16.17 56.50
N GLN A 87 1.96 16.08 56.31
CA GLN A 87 1.37 14.99 55.55
C GLN A 87 1.88 15.15 54.11
N LEU A 88 2.87 14.33 53.76
CA LEU A 88 3.39 14.22 52.41
C LEU A 88 2.27 13.66 51.53
N ARG A 89 1.44 14.54 50.95
CA ARG A 89 0.71 14.18 49.73
C ARG A 89 1.78 13.77 48.70
N PRO A 90 1.69 12.57 48.09
CA PRO A 90 2.64 12.18 47.05
C PRO A 90 2.38 13.11 45.86
N ARG A 91 3.15 14.20 45.77
CA ARG A 91 3.15 15.09 44.62
C ARG A 91 3.56 14.25 43.41
N SER A 92 2.96 14.51 42.25
CA SER A 92 3.34 14.09 40.90
C SER A 92 4.79 14.46 40.49
N ALA A 93 5.65 14.84 41.45
CA ALA A 93 7.04 15.19 41.28
C ALA A 93 7.92 14.08 40.67
N PRO A 94 7.82 12.77 41.04
CA PRO A 94 8.63 11.76 40.38
C PRO A 94 8.15 11.52 38.94
N VAL A 95 6.85 11.62 38.67
CA VAL A 95 6.29 11.51 37.31
C VAL A 95 6.76 12.68 36.43
N ALA A 96 6.74 13.90 36.97
CA ALA A 96 7.25 15.08 36.27
C ALA A 96 8.75 15.02 36.00
N ALA A 97 9.55 14.49 36.94
CA ALA A 97 10.98 14.27 36.75
C ALA A 97 11.27 13.20 35.70
N ILE A 98 10.50 12.10 35.66
CA ILE A 98 10.62 11.06 34.64
C ILE A 98 10.27 11.61 33.26
N LEU A 99 9.15 12.33 33.13
CA LEU A 99 8.75 12.94 31.85
C LEU A 99 9.77 13.98 31.36
N MET A 100 10.45 14.70 32.26
CA MET A 100 11.50 15.67 31.91
C MET A 100 12.69 15.02 31.21
N VAL A 101 13.06 13.79 31.56
CA VAL A 101 14.17 13.07 30.90
C VAL A 101 13.66 12.29 29.69
N ALA A 102 12.48 11.68 29.81
CA ALA A 102 11.90 10.84 28.76
C ALA A 102 11.57 11.63 27.49
N ILE A 103 11.06 12.86 27.61
CA ILE A 103 10.65 13.66 26.44
C ILE A 103 11.87 14.09 25.59
N PRO A 104 12.93 14.72 26.13
CA PRO A 104 14.13 15.01 25.37
C PRO A 104 14.84 13.76 24.86
N ALA A 105 14.89 12.68 25.65
CA ALA A 105 15.50 11.43 25.21
C ALA A 105 14.73 10.82 24.02
N ALA A 106 13.39 10.83 24.06
CA ALA A 106 12.56 10.40 22.95
C ALA A 106 12.73 11.31 21.73
N ALA A 107 12.86 12.62 21.93
CA ALA A 107 13.13 13.57 20.84
C ALA A 107 14.48 13.29 20.17
N VAL A 108 15.53 13.06 20.95
CA VAL A 108 16.86 12.68 20.45
C VAL A 108 16.80 11.32 19.74
N ALA A 109 16.14 10.31 20.32
CA ALA A 109 16.00 9.00 19.70
C ALA A 109 15.21 9.05 18.37
N GLY A 110 14.15 9.87 18.31
CA GLY A 110 13.41 10.14 17.08
C GLY A 110 14.27 10.83 16.02
N TYR A 111 15.05 11.83 16.42
CA TYR A 111 16.00 12.50 15.52
C TYR A 111 17.09 11.55 15.01
N LEU A 112 17.60 10.65 15.83
CA LEU A 112 18.60 9.66 15.39
C LEU A 112 18.00 8.57 14.50
N SER A 113 16.72 8.22 14.68
CA SER A 113 16.04 7.19 13.87
C SER A 113 15.56 7.71 12.51
N PHE A 114 15.02 8.93 12.47
CA PHE A 114 14.36 9.48 11.27
C PHE A 114 15.05 10.73 10.69
N GLY A 115 15.97 11.34 11.44
CA GLY A 115 16.71 12.53 11.01
C GLY A 115 18.03 12.18 10.33
N SER A 116 18.78 13.23 9.99
CA SER A 116 20.08 13.14 9.32
C SER A 116 21.17 13.76 10.21
N PRO A 117 21.64 13.06 11.26
CA PRO A 117 22.64 13.60 12.20
C PRO A 117 23.98 13.93 11.53
N ASP A 118 24.30 13.26 10.42
CA ASP A 118 25.52 13.47 9.64
C ASP A 118 25.39 14.58 8.59
N ALA A 119 24.22 15.21 8.45
CA ALA A 119 24.04 16.34 7.54
C ALA A 119 24.79 17.56 8.07
N GLY A 120 25.76 18.06 7.29
CA GLY A 120 26.52 19.26 7.62
C GLY A 120 25.68 20.55 7.57
N ASP A 121 26.19 21.60 8.21
CA ASP A 121 25.55 22.92 8.19
C ASP A 121 25.46 23.45 6.74
N MET A 122 24.24 23.69 6.24
CA MET A 122 24.04 24.37 4.95
C MET A 122 24.04 25.90 5.15
N PRO A 123 25.05 26.64 4.65
CA PRO A 123 25.08 28.09 4.77
C PRO A 123 23.94 28.74 3.96
N LEU A 124 23.49 29.92 4.38
CA LEU A 124 22.35 30.62 3.75
C LEU A 124 22.54 30.80 2.24
N ALA A 125 23.75 31.11 1.79
CA ALA A 125 24.08 31.24 0.37
C ALA A 125 23.83 29.95 -0.45
N ALA A 126 24.04 28.77 0.14
CA ALA A 126 23.75 27.48 -0.52
C ALA A 126 22.25 27.18 -0.56
N ARG A 127 21.46 27.78 0.34
CA ARG A 127 19.99 27.68 0.35
C ARG A 127 19.36 28.65 -0.64
N GLU A 128 19.94 29.82 -0.85
CA GLU A 128 19.49 30.80 -1.85
C GLU A 128 19.77 30.36 -3.29
N THR A 129 20.76 29.48 -3.50
CA THR A 129 21.00 28.81 -4.80
C THR A 129 20.19 27.52 -4.95
N ALA A 130 19.59 27.01 -3.89
CA ALA A 130 18.73 25.84 -3.95
C ALA A 130 17.35 26.27 -4.43
N PRO A 131 16.81 25.71 -5.53
CA PRO A 131 15.47 26.05 -5.98
C PRO A 131 14.45 25.67 -4.89
N ASP A 132 13.54 26.59 -4.56
CA ASP A 132 12.45 26.38 -3.61
C ASP A 132 11.61 25.16 -4.03
N GLY A 133 11.74 24.06 -3.29
CA GLY A 133 10.92 22.85 -3.43
C GLY A 133 10.99 22.15 -4.80
N GLY A 134 11.78 21.09 -4.91
CA GLY A 134 11.38 19.97 -5.76
C GLY A 134 11.78 20.03 -7.23
N ASP A 135 12.93 20.60 -7.58
CA ASP A 135 13.52 20.27 -8.87
C ASP A 135 14.24 18.91 -8.77
N VAL A 136 13.47 17.81 -8.89
CA VAL A 136 14.01 16.45 -8.99
C VAL A 136 15.10 16.40 -10.07
N ALA A 137 15.01 17.24 -11.11
CA ALA A 137 16.05 17.36 -12.13
C ALA A 137 17.36 17.95 -11.56
N ALA A 138 17.31 18.94 -10.66
CA ALA A 138 18.50 19.47 -10.01
C ALA A 138 19.18 18.43 -9.10
N LEU A 139 18.40 17.65 -8.35
CA LEU A 139 18.93 16.56 -7.52
C LEU A 139 19.55 15.45 -8.37
N VAL A 140 18.90 15.09 -9.49
CA VAL A 140 19.45 14.14 -10.46
C VAL A 140 20.75 14.68 -11.06
N ALA A 141 20.81 15.96 -11.44
CA ALA A 141 22.01 16.58 -11.97
C ALA A 141 23.18 16.59 -10.96
N MET A 142 22.90 16.84 -9.67
CA MET A 142 23.91 16.74 -8.62
C MET A 142 24.41 15.30 -8.43
N ALA A 143 23.50 14.32 -8.48
CA ALA A 143 23.85 12.90 -8.40
C ALA A 143 24.66 12.45 -9.64
N GLU A 144 24.29 12.90 -10.83
CA GLU A 144 25.04 12.69 -12.08
C GLU A 144 26.47 13.24 -11.97
N ALA A 145 26.64 14.48 -11.50
CA ALA A 145 27.95 15.10 -11.32
C ALA A 145 28.82 14.33 -10.32
N ARG A 146 28.22 13.81 -9.23
CA ARG A 146 28.92 12.98 -8.25
C ARG A 146 29.37 11.65 -8.83
N LEU A 147 28.51 10.98 -9.60
CA LEU A 147 28.84 9.72 -10.27
C LEU A 147 29.87 9.90 -11.40
N ALA A 148 29.88 11.07 -12.05
CA ALA A 148 30.93 11.39 -13.01
C ALA A 148 32.31 11.51 -12.32
N ALA A 149 32.36 12.05 -11.09
CA ALA A 149 33.57 12.12 -10.29
C ALA A 149 33.94 10.77 -9.64
N ASN A 150 32.95 9.96 -9.29
CA ASN A 150 33.11 8.67 -8.60
C ASN A 150 32.32 7.56 -9.33
N PRO A 151 32.82 7.06 -10.47
CA PRO A 151 32.07 6.14 -11.33
C PRO A 151 31.87 4.74 -10.73
N ASP A 152 32.59 4.40 -9.67
CA ASP A 152 32.53 3.09 -8.99
C ASP A 152 31.54 3.07 -7.81
N GLU A 153 30.81 4.17 -7.59
CA GLU A 153 29.75 4.24 -6.58
C GLU A 153 28.48 3.52 -7.09
N GLY A 154 28.46 2.18 -6.96
CA GLY A 154 27.39 1.33 -7.47
C GLY A 154 26.00 1.71 -6.95
N GLN A 155 25.88 2.15 -5.69
CA GLN A 155 24.60 2.54 -5.08
C GLN A 155 23.99 3.77 -5.77
N GLY A 156 24.81 4.72 -6.25
CA GLY A 156 24.29 5.87 -6.97
C GLY A 156 23.74 5.50 -8.35
N TRP A 157 24.40 4.58 -9.05
CA TRP A 157 23.87 4.03 -10.31
C TRP A 157 22.55 3.28 -10.10
N ASP A 158 22.46 2.48 -9.04
CA ASP A 158 21.26 1.71 -8.67
C ASP A 158 20.07 2.63 -8.34
N ALA A 159 20.34 3.78 -7.71
CA ALA A 159 19.33 4.78 -7.37
C ALA A 159 18.84 5.59 -8.58
N LEU A 160 19.74 5.95 -9.52
CA LEU A 160 19.39 6.76 -10.69
C LEU A 160 18.71 5.96 -11.79
N ALA A 161 19.03 4.68 -11.96
CA ALA A 161 18.50 3.84 -13.03
C ALA A 161 16.95 3.84 -13.15
N PRO A 162 16.16 3.63 -12.08
CA PRO A 162 14.70 3.70 -12.16
C PRO A 162 14.16 5.13 -12.37
N ILE A 163 14.92 6.17 -12.01
CA ILE A 163 14.54 7.57 -12.26
C ILE A 163 14.64 7.87 -13.75
N TYR A 164 15.76 7.51 -14.38
CA TYR A 164 15.91 7.64 -15.84
C TYR A 164 14.82 6.89 -16.59
N LEU A 165 14.48 5.68 -16.14
CA LEU A 165 13.44 4.87 -16.76
C LEU A 165 12.07 5.56 -16.71
N ARG A 166 11.67 6.07 -15.54
CA ARG A 166 10.40 6.80 -15.36
C ARG A 166 10.35 8.10 -16.17
N ASN A 167 11.49 8.75 -16.39
CA ASN A 167 11.59 9.97 -17.20
C ASN A 167 11.64 9.68 -18.71
N GLY A 168 11.66 8.41 -19.13
CA GLY A 168 11.79 8.04 -20.55
C GLY A 168 13.21 8.16 -21.09
N GLU A 169 14.21 8.38 -20.25
CA GLU A 169 15.63 8.50 -20.61
C GLU A 169 16.26 7.12 -20.77
N ALA A 170 15.74 6.33 -21.72
CA ALA A 170 16.02 4.89 -21.84
C ALA A 170 17.53 4.57 -21.93
N THR A 171 18.28 5.31 -22.74
CA THR A 171 19.73 5.09 -22.89
C THR A 171 20.50 5.32 -21.59
N LYS A 172 20.12 6.34 -20.80
CA LYS A 172 20.73 6.58 -19.49
C LYS A 172 20.35 5.47 -18.51
N ALA A 173 19.09 5.02 -18.52
CA ALA A 173 18.62 3.92 -17.70
C ALA A 173 19.39 2.61 -17.98
N VAL A 174 19.56 2.25 -19.27
CA VAL A 174 20.34 1.07 -19.69
C VAL A 174 21.76 1.12 -19.14
N ASN A 175 22.43 2.27 -19.25
CA ASN A 175 23.81 2.42 -18.76
C ASN A 175 23.87 2.37 -17.23
N ALA A 176 22.94 3.02 -16.54
CA ALA A 176 22.90 3.05 -15.08
C ALA A 176 22.64 1.65 -14.48
N TYR A 177 21.65 0.91 -15.00
CA TYR A 177 21.41 -0.47 -14.58
C TYR A 177 22.61 -1.38 -14.85
N ARG A 178 23.27 -1.24 -16.01
CA ARG A 178 24.47 -2.01 -16.32
C ARG A 178 25.58 -1.77 -15.31
N ARG A 179 25.89 -0.51 -15.01
CA ARG A 179 26.91 -0.15 -14.00
C ARG A 179 26.52 -0.65 -12.61
N ALA A 180 25.25 -0.57 -12.22
CA ALA A 180 24.77 -1.10 -10.96
C ALA A 180 24.95 -2.63 -10.89
N ILE A 181 24.65 -3.36 -11.96
CA ILE A 181 24.86 -4.82 -12.04
C ILE A 181 26.35 -5.16 -11.99
N ASP A 182 27.20 -4.43 -12.71
CA ASP A 182 28.66 -4.68 -12.73
C ASP A 182 29.29 -4.47 -11.35
N LEU A 183 28.84 -3.45 -10.60
CA LEU A 183 29.44 -3.04 -9.32
C LEU A 183 28.82 -3.73 -8.09
N LEU A 184 27.50 -3.97 -8.12
CA LEU A 184 26.74 -4.50 -6.98
C LEU A 184 26.21 -5.93 -7.21
N GLY A 185 26.41 -6.48 -8.40
CA GLY A 185 25.91 -7.78 -8.81
C GLY A 185 24.45 -7.77 -9.29
N PRO A 186 24.04 -8.86 -9.97
CA PRO A 186 22.68 -9.03 -10.45
C PRO A 186 21.71 -9.29 -9.29
N ASN A 187 20.50 -8.75 -9.41
CA ASN A 187 19.34 -9.13 -8.60
C ASN A 187 18.08 -9.04 -9.47
N PRO A 188 16.93 -9.60 -9.04
CA PRO A 188 15.72 -9.59 -9.85
C PRO A 188 15.28 -8.19 -10.30
N ALA A 189 15.38 -7.18 -9.42
CA ALA A 189 14.96 -5.82 -9.71
C ALA A 189 15.85 -5.13 -10.77
N ARG A 190 17.17 -5.20 -10.63
CA ARG A 190 18.14 -4.63 -11.57
C ARG A 190 18.07 -5.29 -12.94
N LEU A 191 17.94 -6.61 -12.98
CA LEU A 191 17.82 -7.35 -14.23
C LEU A 191 16.50 -7.02 -14.94
N SER A 192 15.39 -6.94 -14.20
CA SER A 192 14.09 -6.55 -14.75
C SER A 192 14.13 -5.11 -15.28
N GLY A 193 14.66 -4.17 -14.50
CA GLY A 193 14.78 -2.77 -14.91
C GLY A 193 15.75 -2.57 -16.09
N PHE A 194 16.84 -3.34 -16.14
CA PHE A 194 17.76 -3.35 -17.28
C PHE A 194 17.09 -3.84 -18.56
N GLY A 195 16.31 -4.92 -18.47
CA GLY A 195 15.52 -5.43 -19.59
C GLY A 195 14.48 -4.42 -20.06
N GLU A 196 13.73 -3.82 -19.14
CA GLU A 196 12.71 -2.79 -19.46
C GLU A 196 13.34 -1.57 -20.13
N ALA A 197 14.47 -1.07 -19.60
CA ALA A 197 15.22 0.03 -20.18
C ALA A 197 15.65 -0.27 -21.63
N GLN A 198 16.08 -1.50 -21.90
CA GLN A 198 16.45 -1.93 -23.26
C GLN A 198 15.26 -2.01 -24.20
N VAL A 199 14.11 -2.50 -23.73
CA VAL A 199 12.88 -2.53 -24.52
C VAL A 199 12.45 -1.11 -24.89
N MET A 200 12.49 -0.19 -23.93
CA MET A 200 12.18 1.23 -24.16
C MET A 200 13.16 1.88 -25.14
N ALA A 201 14.47 1.61 -24.98
CA ALA A 201 15.50 2.09 -25.91
C ALA A 201 15.37 1.50 -27.32
N SER A 202 14.67 0.36 -27.45
CA SER A 202 14.42 -0.35 -28.71
C SER A 202 12.98 -0.11 -29.23
N GLU A 203 12.33 0.98 -28.80
CA GLU A 203 10.99 1.39 -29.21
C GLU A 203 9.93 0.29 -29.03
N GLY A 204 10.01 -0.44 -27.91
CA GLY A 204 9.08 -1.51 -27.55
C GLY A 204 9.46 -2.90 -28.08
N ARG A 205 10.54 -3.02 -28.87
CA ARG A 205 11.04 -4.33 -29.31
C ARG A 205 11.79 -5.04 -28.19
N VAL A 206 11.42 -6.28 -27.90
CA VAL A 206 12.11 -7.13 -26.92
C VAL A 206 13.29 -7.82 -27.61
N THR A 207 14.48 -7.22 -27.46
CA THR A 207 15.73 -7.74 -28.02
C THR A 207 16.19 -9.01 -27.31
N ALA A 208 17.12 -9.76 -27.92
CA ALA A 208 17.71 -10.94 -27.30
C ALA A 208 18.37 -10.62 -25.95
N GLN A 209 19.07 -9.48 -25.85
CA GLN A 209 19.71 -9.04 -24.62
C GLN A 209 18.70 -8.65 -23.52
N ALA A 210 17.57 -8.04 -23.89
CA ALA A 210 16.49 -7.78 -22.93
C ALA A 210 15.86 -9.09 -22.44
N ALA A 211 15.58 -10.03 -23.34
CA ALA A 211 15.04 -11.35 -23.01
C ALA A 211 15.96 -12.17 -22.10
N GLU A 212 17.27 -12.10 -22.31
CA GLU A 212 18.26 -12.73 -21.43
C GLU A 212 18.22 -12.14 -20.03
N ALA A 213 18.17 -10.81 -19.90
CA ALA A 213 18.05 -10.14 -18.60
C ALA A 213 16.75 -10.54 -17.86
N PHE A 214 15.62 -10.58 -18.57
CA PHE A 214 14.35 -11.04 -18.00
C PHE A 214 14.39 -12.51 -17.56
N SER A 215 14.99 -13.37 -18.36
CA SER A 215 15.15 -14.80 -18.03
C SER A 215 16.05 -14.98 -16.81
N ALA A 216 17.15 -14.22 -16.73
CA ALA A 216 18.04 -14.21 -15.57
C ALA A 216 17.33 -13.68 -14.30
N ALA A 217 16.45 -12.68 -14.42
CA ALA A 217 15.65 -12.20 -13.30
C ALA A 217 14.73 -13.30 -12.76
N LEU A 218 14.06 -14.04 -13.65
CA LEU A 218 13.17 -15.15 -13.27
C LEU A 218 13.90 -16.37 -12.72
N ALA A 219 15.15 -16.57 -13.12
CA ALA A 219 16.00 -17.61 -12.53
C ALA A 219 16.36 -17.30 -11.07
N LEU A 220 16.44 -16.02 -10.70
CA LEU A 220 16.67 -15.58 -9.32
C LEU A 220 15.38 -15.53 -8.50
N ASP A 221 14.28 -15.06 -9.10
CA ASP A 221 12.96 -15.02 -8.49
C ASP A 221 11.84 -15.26 -9.52
N PRO A 222 11.25 -16.47 -9.54
CA PRO A 222 10.17 -16.82 -10.45
C PRO A 222 8.86 -16.03 -10.26
N GLN A 223 8.71 -15.33 -9.13
CA GLN A 223 7.49 -14.60 -8.78
C GLN A 223 7.44 -13.19 -9.38
N VAL A 224 8.54 -12.67 -9.94
CA VAL A 224 8.55 -11.34 -10.56
C VAL A 224 7.73 -11.36 -11.84
N LEU A 225 6.65 -10.58 -11.87
CA LEU A 225 5.69 -10.59 -12.98
C LEU A 225 6.15 -9.80 -14.20
N LEU A 226 6.90 -8.71 -14.01
CA LEU A 226 7.33 -7.82 -15.09
C LEU A 226 8.16 -8.54 -16.18
N PRO A 227 9.17 -9.38 -15.86
CA PRO A 227 9.85 -10.19 -16.87
C PRO A 227 8.92 -11.10 -17.67
N ARG A 228 7.91 -11.71 -17.03
CA ARG A 228 6.95 -12.62 -17.69
C ARG A 228 6.13 -11.87 -18.73
N PHE A 229 5.73 -10.64 -18.44
CA PHE A 229 5.05 -9.75 -19.39
C PHE A 229 5.89 -9.52 -20.66
N PHE A 230 7.16 -9.10 -20.50
CA PHE A 230 8.01 -8.81 -21.65
C PHE A 230 8.42 -10.05 -22.44
N LEU A 231 8.60 -11.21 -21.79
CA LEU A 231 8.86 -12.46 -22.49
C LEU A 231 7.62 -12.94 -23.28
N ALA A 232 6.41 -12.76 -22.76
CA ALA A 232 5.18 -13.02 -23.53
C ALA A 232 5.04 -12.07 -24.73
N LEU A 233 5.38 -10.79 -24.56
CA LEU A 233 5.44 -9.82 -25.65
C LEU A 233 6.49 -10.19 -26.71
N GLN A 234 7.64 -10.71 -26.30
CA GLN A 234 8.66 -11.20 -27.23
C GLN A 234 8.12 -12.35 -28.11
N LEU A 235 7.38 -13.30 -27.52
CA LEU A 235 6.76 -14.40 -28.27
C LEU A 235 5.78 -13.88 -29.31
N MET A 236 4.99 -12.85 -28.98
CA MET A 236 4.12 -12.15 -29.94
C MET A 236 4.92 -11.55 -31.09
N GLN A 237 6.02 -10.84 -30.79
CA GLN A 237 6.90 -10.20 -31.79
C GLN A 237 7.59 -11.23 -32.70
N GLN A 238 7.81 -12.45 -32.21
CA GLN A 238 8.39 -13.57 -32.96
C GLN A 238 7.35 -14.40 -33.72
N ALA A 239 6.07 -13.99 -33.71
CA ALA A 239 4.95 -14.76 -34.26
C ALA A 239 4.77 -16.17 -33.66
N ARG A 240 5.30 -16.41 -32.46
CA ARG A 240 5.14 -17.66 -31.69
C ARG A 240 3.85 -17.59 -30.88
N PHE A 241 2.74 -17.44 -31.58
CA PHE A 241 1.46 -17.06 -30.99
C PHE A 241 0.89 -18.10 -30.01
N ALA A 242 1.15 -19.39 -30.22
CA ALA A 242 0.66 -20.44 -29.31
C ALA A 242 1.34 -20.34 -27.94
N GLU A 243 2.67 -20.26 -27.94
CA GLU A 243 3.47 -20.07 -26.72
C GLU A 243 3.18 -18.71 -26.06
N ALA A 244 2.92 -17.67 -26.85
CA ALA A 244 2.51 -16.38 -26.33
C ALA A 244 1.16 -16.47 -25.59
N ALA A 245 0.19 -17.22 -26.12
CA ALA A 245 -1.10 -17.42 -25.47
C ALA A 245 -0.95 -18.14 -24.12
N ASP A 246 -0.12 -19.18 -24.05
CA ASP A 246 0.17 -19.88 -22.80
C ASP A 246 0.85 -18.95 -21.78
N ALA A 247 1.84 -18.17 -22.22
CA ALA A 247 2.55 -17.22 -21.37
C ALA A 247 1.64 -16.11 -20.83
N TRP A 248 0.78 -15.53 -21.68
CA TRP A 248 -0.18 -14.50 -21.26
C TRP A 248 -1.23 -15.06 -20.30
N GLN A 249 -1.74 -16.27 -20.56
CA GLN A 249 -2.69 -16.92 -19.65
C GLN A 249 -2.07 -17.20 -18.29
N ALA A 250 -0.83 -17.72 -18.25
CA ALA A 250 -0.13 -17.96 -17.00
C ALA A 250 0.12 -16.66 -16.22
N LEU A 251 0.53 -15.58 -16.91
CA LEU A 251 0.69 -14.28 -16.28
C LEU A 251 -0.63 -13.77 -15.68
N LEU A 252 -1.74 -13.87 -16.41
CA LEU A 252 -3.05 -13.39 -15.95
C LEU A 252 -3.62 -14.20 -14.78
N ASN A 253 -3.30 -15.49 -14.71
CA ASN A 253 -3.68 -16.35 -13.58
C ASN A 253 -2.97 -15.93 -12.28
N ASP A 254 -1.70 -15.53 -12.38
CA ASP A 254 -0.87 -15.14 -11.24
C ASP A 254 -0.97 -13.63 -10.91
N SER A 255 -1.66 -12.86 -11.75
CA SER A 255 -1.78 -11.40 -11.59
C SER A 255 -2.98 -11.01 -10.69
N PRO A 256 -2.82 -10.03 -9.78
CA PRO A 256 -3.94 -9.41 -9.07
C PRO A 256 -5.01 -8.89 -10.04
N ALA A 257 -6.28 -8.83 -9.60
CA ALA A 257 -7.39 -8.41 -10.44
C ALA A 257 -7.28 -6.94 -10.92
N ASP A 258 -6.60 -6.09 -10.15
CA ASP A 258 -6.40 -4.66 -10.40
C ASP A 258 -5.04 -4.35 -11.04
N ALA A 259 -4.29 -5.36 -11.46
CA ALA A 259 -2.95 -5.13 -12.01
C ALA A 259 -3.02 -4.28 -13.32
N PRO A 260 -2.28 -3.17 -13.44
CA PRO A 260 -2.40 -2.24 -14.56
C PRO A 260 -2.20 -2.89 -15.95
N TRP A 261 -1.29 -3.87 -16.02
CA TRP A 261 -0.95 -4.57 -17.26
C TRP A 261 -2.05 -5.51 -17.75
N ARG A 262 -3.08 -5.84 -16.97
CA ARG A 262 -4.19 -6.70 -17.42
C ARG A 262 -4.91 -6.13 -18.63
N SER A 263 -5.12 -4.81 -18.63
CA SER A 263 -5.74 -4.08 -19.76
C SER A 263 -5.00 -4.24 -21.08
N PHE A 264 -3.70 -4.59 -21.04
CA PHE A 264 -2.90 -4.93 -22.20
C PHE A 264 -2.83 -6.46 -22.45
N ALA A 265 -2.61 -7.23 -21.38
CA ALA A 265 -2.39 -8.67 -21.48
C ALA A 265 -3.64 -9.46 -21.90
N GLU A 266 -4.85 -9.01 -21.52
CA GLU A 266 -6.11 -9.67 -21.90
C GLU A 266 -6.38 -9.57 -23.42
N PRO A 267 -6.34 -8.39 -24.06
CA PRO A 267 -6.39 -8.29 -25.52
C PRO A 267 -5.25 -9.05 -26.22
N ALA A 268 -4.02 -8.97 -25.70
CA ALA A 268 -2.87 -9.66 -26.27
C ALA A 268 -3.03 -11.20 -26.24
N LEU A 269 -3.63 -11.74 -25.18
CA LEU A 269 -4.00 -13.15 -25.09
C LEU A 269 -5.04 -13.54 -26.15
N ALA A 270 -6.08 -12.73 -26.33
CA ALA A 270 -7.11 -12.97 -27.34
C ALA A 270 -6.52 -12.95 -28.75
N GLU A 271 -5.64 -11.98 -29.05
CA GLU A 271 -4.93 -11.87 -30.33
C GLU A 271 -3.99 -13.06 -30.55
N ALA A 272 -3.20 -13.45 -29.53
CA ALA A 272 -2.32 -14.60 -29.58
C ALA A 272 -3.12 -15.88 -29.91
N ARG A 273 -4.29 -16.06 -29.30
CA ARG A 273 -5.19 -17.19 -29.57
C ARG A 273 -5.73 -17.17 -30.99
N ALA A 274 -6.22 -16.02 -31.46
CA ALA A 274 -6.71 -15.88 -32.83
C ALA A 274 -5.62 -16.20 -33.87
N ARG A 275 -4.41 -15.67 -33.68
CA ARG A 275 -3.30 -15.77 -34.65
C ARG A 275 -2.54 -17.09 -34.62
N SER A 276 -2.52 -17.78 -33.50
CA SER A 276 -1.99 -19.15 -33.42
C SER A 276 -2.90 -20.18 -34.09
N GLY A 277 -4.07 -19.76 -34.59
CA GLY A 277 -5.13 -20.69 -34.94
C GLY A 277 -5.77 -21.33 -33.70
N THR A 278 -5.32 -20.99 -32.48
CA THR A 278 -5.89 -21.45 -31.21
C THR A 278 -7.09 -20.60 -30.77
N ASN A 279 -7.96 -20.26 -31.73
CA ASN A 279 -9.37 -20.46 -31.42
C ASN A 279 -9.76 -21.94 -31.56
N ALA A 280 -8.84 -22.85 -31.91
CA ALA A 280 -9.10 -24.27 -32.19
C ALA A 280 -8.24 -25.26 -31.39
N ALA A 281 -8.90 -26.38 -31.06
CA ALA A 281 -8.35 -27.73 -30.95
C ALA A 281 -7.31 -27.99 -29.84
N PRO A 282 -7.34 -29.20 -29.24
CA PRO A 282 -6.32 -29.60 -28.27
C PRO A 282 -4.93 -29.61 -28.94
N PRO A 283 -3.83 -29.50 -28.17
CA PRO A 283 -2.47 -29.35 -28.69
C PRO A 283 -2.10 -30.39 -29.76
N PRO A 284 -1.12 -30.13 -30.64
CA PRO A 284 -0.70 -31.07 -31.69
C PRO A 284 -0.32 -32.46 -31.16
N ASP A 285 0.20 -32.56 -29.93
CA ASP A 285 0.45 -33.83 -29.24
C ASP A 285 -0.85 -34.57 -28.87
N ALA A 286 -1.92 -33.83 -28.57
CA ALA A 286 -3.23 -34.40 -28.31
C ALA A 286 -3.95 -34.83 -29.60
N ALA A 287 -3.81 -34.10 -30.72
CA ALA A 287 -4.35 -34.52 -32.01
C ALA A 287 -3.67 -35.80 -32.53
N ALA A 288 -2.34 -35.89 -32.39
CA ALA A 288 -1.58 -37.11 -32.70
C ALA A 288 -1.92 -38.26 -31.74
N ALA A 289 -2.06 -37.99 -30.44
CA ALA A 289 -2.48 -38.99 -29.46
C ALA A 289 -3.91 -39.49 -29.70
N ILE A 290 -4.84 -38.62 -30.10
CA ILE A 290 -6.23 -38.98 -30.46
C ILE A 290 -6.24 -39.80 -31.75
N ALA A 291 -5.42 -39.45 -32.74
CA ALA A 291 -5.27 -40.22 -33.98
C ALA A 291 -4.62 -41.61 -33.77
N ALA A 292 -3.87 -41.79 -32.69
CA ALA A 292 -3.25 -43.06 -32.32
C ALA A 292 -4.16 -43.98 -31.48
N LEU A 293 -5.33 -43.50 -31.04
CA LEU A 293 -6.30 -44.32 -30.30
C LEU A 293 -7.05 -45.29 -31.22
N PRO A 294 -7.59 -46.40 -30.67
CA PRO A 294 -8.55 -47.23 -31.39
C PRO A 294 -9.73 -46.39 -31.92
N PRO A 295 -10.30 -46.70 -33.10
CA PRO A 295 -11.31 -45.87 -33.76
C PRO A 295 -12.54 -45.51 -32.89
N GLU A 296 -12.95 -46.40 -31.98
CA GLU A 296 -14.07 -46.13 -31.06
C GLU A 296 -13.72 -45.17 -29.92
N GLU A 297 -12.54 -45.30 -29.32
CA GLU A 297 -12.09 -44.35 -28.30
C GLU A 297 -11.78 -42.98 -28.92
N GLN A 298 -11.27 -42.98 -30.14
CA GLN A 298 -11.07 -41.76 -30.93
C GLN A 298 -12.40 -41.03 -31.14
N ARG A 299 -13.47 -41.74 -31.55
CA ARG A 299 -14.82 -41.18 -31.71
C ARG A 299 -15.35 -40.58 -30.40
N GLN A 300 -15.34 -41.36 -29.31
CA GLN A 300 -15.85 -40.88 -28.01
C GLN A 300 -15.11 -39.64 -27.51
N ARG A 301 -13.79 -39.58 -27.75
CA ARG A 301 -12.97 -38.43 -27.35
C ARG A 301 -13.27 -37.20 -28.20
N ILE A 302 -13.49 -37.37 -29.50
CA ILE A 302 -13.92 -36.29 -30.41
C ILE A 302 -15.31 -35.77 -30.00
N GLU A 303 -16.26 -36.67 -29.74
CA GLU A 303 -17.61 -36.31 -29.27
C GLU A 303 -17.57 -35.53 -27.96
N GLY A 304 -16.76 -35.94 -26.98
CA GLY A 304 -16.59 -35.22 -25.73
C GLY A 304 -16.01 -33.81 -25.91
N MET A 305 -15.07 -33.63 -26.84
CA MET A 305 -14.52 -32.30 -27.16
C MET A 305 -15.55 -31.39 -27.83
N VAL A 306 -16.35 -31.93 -28.75
CA VAL A 306 -17.42 -31.18 -29.44
C VAL A 306 -18.53 -30.81 -28.45
N ALA A 307 -18.89 -31.71 -27.53
CA ALA A 307 -19.84 -31.42 -26.45
C ALA A 307 -19.33 -30.32 -25.49
N GLY A 308 -18.05 -30.34 -25.14
CA GLY A 308 -17.43 -29.29 -24.33
C GLY A 308 -17.41 -27.93 -25.03
N LEU A 309 -17.21 -27.92 -26.36
CA LEU A 309 -17.33 -26.69 -27.17
C LEU A 309 -18.77 -26.16 -27.16
N ALA A 310 -19.76 -27.03 -27.33
CA ALA A 310 -21.17 -26.65 -27.29
C ALA A 310 -21.56 -25.99 -25.95
N ALA A 311 -21.23 -26.62 -24.83
CA ALA A 311 -21.53 -26.09 -23.50
C ALA A 311 -20.88 -24.72 -23.23
N ARG A 312 -19.67 -24.48 -23.79
CA ARG A 312 -18.99 -23.19 -23.67
C ARG A 312 -19.71 -22.10 -24.47
N LEU A 313 -20.14 -22.41 -25.69
CA LEU A 313 -20.83 -21.46 -26.57
C LEU A 313 -22.22 -21.10 -26.03
N GLU A 314 -22.87 -22.01 -25.32
CA GLU A 314 -24.10 -21.69 -24.58
C GLU A 314 -23.83 -20.71 -23.42
N ALA A 315 -22.71 -20.83 -22.72
CA ALA A 315 -22.32 -19.92 -21.64
C ALA A 315 -21.80 -18.55 -22.14
N ALA A 316 -21.22 -18.51 -23.34
CA ALA A 316 -20.65 -17.32 -23.96
C ALA A 316 -21.07 -17.22 -25.44
N PRO A 317 -22.30 -16.74 -25.73
CA PRO A 317 -22.93 -16.86 -27.04
C PRO A 317 -22.35 -15.96 -28.14
N GLY A 318 -21.47 -15.00 -27.80
CA GLY A 318 -20.94 -14.01 -28.75
C GLY A 318 -19.83 -14.49 -29.70
N ASP A 319 -19.49 -15.78 -29.72
CA ASP A 319 -18.40 -16.33 -30.56
C ASP A 319 -18.90 -16.93 -31.88
N VAL A 320 -18.96 -16.10 -32.92
CA VAL A 320 -19.43 -16.45 -34.27
C VAL A 320 -18.62 -17.60 -34.89
N GLU A 321 -17.29 -17.54 -34.77
CA GLU A 321 -16.41 -18.56 -35.35
C GLU A 321 -16.50 -19.88 -34.56
N GLY A 322 -16.74 -19.80 -33.26
CA GLY A 322 -17.06 -20.95 -32.41
C GLY A 322 -18.32 -21.68 -32.88
N TRP A 323 -19.41 -20.94 -33.11
CA TRP A 323 -20.67 -21.50 -33.64
C TRP A 323 -20.50 -22.14 -35.02
N LYS A 324 -19.80 -21.47 -35.95
CA LYS A 324 -19.51 -22.00 -37.29
C LYS A 324 -18.72 -23.31 -37.22
N ARG A 325 -17.75 -23.41 -36.31
CA ARG A 325 -16.98 -24.64 -36.12
C ARG A 325 -17.82 -25.76 -35.52
N LEU A 326 -18.68 -25.46 -34.54
CA LEU A 326 -19.56 -26.45 -33.93
C LEU A 326 -20.47 -27.10 -34.98
N ILE A 327 -21.09 -26.27 -35.83
CA ILE A 327 -21.98 -26.72 -36.92
C ILE A 327 -21.21 -27.62 -37.91
N ARG A 328 -20.02 -27.20 -38.37
CA ARG A 328 -19.18 -28.04 -39.25
C ARG A 328 -18.75 -29.35 -38.60
N SER A 329 -18.47 -29.34 -37.30
CA SER A 329 -18.03 -30.53 -36.56
C SER A 329 -19.14 -31.56 -36.49
N TYR A 330 -20.37 -31.16 -36.17
CA TYR A 330 -21.52 -32.06 -36.19
C TYR A 330 -21.86 -32.55 -37.61
N ALA A 331 -21.77 -31.69 -38.62
CA ALA A 331 -21.99 -32.09 -40.01
C ALA A 331 -20.97 -33.16 -40.48
N ILE A 332 -19.69 -33.01 -40.14
CA ILE A 332 -18.65 -34.00 -40.46
C ILE A 332 -18.89 -35.33 -39.74
N LEU A 333 -19.41 -35.28 -38.52
CA LEU A 333 -19.78 -36.47 -37.74
C LEU A 333 -21.09 -37.13 -38.21
N GLY A 334 -21.83 -36.51 -39.13
CA GLY A 334 -23.13 -36.97 -39.62
C GLY A 334 -24.27 -36.76 -38.62
N ASP A 335 -24.08 -35.92 -37.61
CA ASP A 335 -25.08 -35.62 -36.57
C ASP A 335 -25.89 -34.38 -36.97
N GLU A 336 -26.80 -34.57 -37.95
CA GLU A 336 -27.62 -33.48 -38.51
C GLU A 336 -28.54 -32.84 -37.46
N GLU A 337 -29.02 -33.61 -36.48
CA GLU A 337 -29.89 -33.13 -35.41
C GLU A 337 -29.15 -32.11 -34.53
N ARG A 338 -27.95 -32.45 -34.04
CA ARG A 338 -27.15 -31.52 -33.22
C ARG A 338 -26.61 -30.36 -34.04
N ALA A 339 -26.31 -30.57 -35.32
CA ALA A 339 -25.91 -29.48 -36.20
C ALA A 339 -27.05 -28.46 -36.39
N GLY A 340 -28.28 -28.92 -36.58
CA GLY A 340 -29.47 -28.07 -36.64
C GLY A 340 -29.76 -27.35 -35.32
N ALA A 341 -29.61 -28.04 -34.19
CA ALA A 341 -29.77 -27.42 -32.87
C ALA A 341 -28.73 -26.33 -32.61
N ALA A 342 -27.46 -26.58 -32.98
CA ALA A 342 -26.38 -25.59 -32.89
C ALA A 342 -26.65 -24.36 -33.78
N LEU A 343 -27.19 -24.57 -34.98
CA LEU A 343 -27.58 -23.49 -35.88
C LEU A 343 -28.71 -22.63 -35.31
N GLN A 344 -29.72 -23.24 -34.71
CA GLN A 344 -30.80 -22.50 -34.02
C GLN A 344 -30.28 -21.73 -32.81
N ALA A 345 -29.42 -22.35 -31.99
CA ALA A 345 -28.82 -21.70 -30.83
C ALA A 345 -27.97 -20.49 -31.25
N ALA A 346 -27.17 -20.62 -32.30
CA ALA A 346 -26.43 -19.52 -32.90
C ALA A 346 -27.35 -18.43 -33.46
N GLY A 347 -28.46 -18.80 -34.12
CA GLY A 347 -29.46 -17.85 -34.61
C GLY A 347 -30.14 -17.04 -33.51
N ARG A 348 -30.29 -17.60 -32.31
CA ARG A 348 -30.79 -16.89 -31.11
C ARG A 348 -29.71 -16.04 -30.44
N ALA A 349 -28.45 -16.39 -30.60
CA ALA A 349 -27.31 -15.66 -30.05
C ALA A 349 -27.02 -14.33 -30.77
N PHE A 350 -27.40 -14.21 -32.05
CA PHE A 350 -27.13 -13.02 -32.86
C PHE A 350 -28.42 -12.38 -33.41
N GLU A 351 -28.50 -11.05 -33.32
CA GLU A 351 -29.65 -10.27 -33.79
C GLU A 351 -29.92 -10.46 -35.30
N PRO A 352 -31.20 -10.46 -35.73
CA PRO A 352 -31.56 -10.50 -37.15
C PRO A 352 -30.92 -9.36 -37.95
N GLY A 353 -30.38 -9.66 -39.14
CA GLY A 353 -29.80 -8.66 -40.05
C GLY A 353 -28.35 -8.27 -39.77
N THR A 354 -27.70 -8.90 -38.78
CA THR A 354 -26.26 -8.76 -38.55
C THR A 354 -25.44 -9.56 -39.56
N PRO A 355 -24.25 -9.07 -39.98
CA PRO A 355 -23.36 -9.83 -40.87
C PRO A 355 -22.95 -11.17 -40.24
N GLU A 356 -22.80 -11.22 -38.92
CA GLU A 356 -22.48 -12.42 -38.14
C GLU A 356 -23.54 -13.51 -38.32
N ARG A 357 -24.83 -13.16 -38.22
CA ARG A 357 -25.93 -14.11 -38.44
C ARG A 357 -26.03 -14.55 -39.90
N SER A 358 -25.79 -13.64 -40.84
CA SER A 358 -25.76 -13.95 -42.28
C SER A 358 -24.69 -15.01 -42.58
N ASP A 359 -23.49 -14.85 -42.04
CA ASP A 359 -22.36 -15.77 -42.22
C ASP A 359 -22.67 -17.18 -41.67
N ILE A 360 -23.35 -17.27 -40.53
CA ILE A 360 -23.76 -18.54 -39.94
C ILE A 360 -24.84 -19.22 -40.81
N THR A 361 -25.81 -18.46 -41.32
CA THR A 361 -26.86 -19.02 -42.20
C THR A 361 -26.32 -19.43 -43.57
N ALA A 362 -25.34 -18.70 -44.12
CA ALA A 362 -24.69 -19.08 -45.38
C ALA A 362 -23.97 -20.43 -45.24
N LEU A 363 -23.27 -20.63 -44.11
CA LEU A 363 -22.62 -21.90 -43.79
C LEU A 363 -23.62 -23.06 -43.73
N ALA A 364 -24.82 -22.85 -43.19
CA ALA A 364 -25.85 -23.89 -43.12
C ALA A 364 -26.25 -24.43 -44.51
N GLY A 365 -26.26 -23.56 -45.53
CA GLY A 365 -26.48 -23.97 -46.92
C GLY A 365 -25.32 -24.80 -47.49
N GLU A 366 -24.08 -24.50 -47.12
CA GLU A 366 -22.89 -25.25 -47.57
C GLU A 366 -22.80 -26.65 -46.98
N VAL A 367 -23.26 -26.84 -45.74
CA VAL A 367 -23.21 -28.14 -45.04
C VAL A 367 -24.48 -28.98 -45.21
N GLY A 368 -25.42 -28.55 -46.06
CA GLY A 368 -26.64 -29.31 -46.38
C GLY A 368 -27.75 -29.22 -45.32
N LEU A 369 -27.70 -28.26 -44.40
CA LEU A 369 -28.68 -28.05 -43.32
C LEU A 369 -29.75 -27.01 -43.68
N ALA A 370 -30.04 -26.82 -44.97
CA ALA A 370 -30.93 -25.76 -45.46
C ALA A 370 -32.35 -25.83 -44.86
N ASP A 371 -32.85 -27.04 -44.58
CA ASP A 371 -34.19 -27.24 -44.01
C ASP A 371 -34.30 -26.82 -42.53
N ALA A 372 -33.19 -26.77 -41.80
CA ALA A 372 -33.16 -26.35 -40.40
C ALA A 372 -33.28 -24.82 -40.21
N VAL A 373 -33.08 -24.04 -41.28
CA VAL A 373 -33.17 -22.56 -41.28
C VAL A 373 -34.63 -22.08 -41.38
N GLY A 374 -35.54 -22.89 -41.93
CA GLY A 374 -36.93 -22.51 -42.22
C GLY A 374 -37.95 -22.69 -41.10
N GLY A 375 -37.53 -23.15 -39.91
CA GLY A 375 -38.45 -23.56 -38.84
C GLY A 375 -39.06 -22.46 -37.97
N GLU A 376 -38.65 -21.19 -38.09
CA GLU A 376 -39.16 -20.08 -37.25
C GLU A 376 -40.41 -19.39 -37.81
N GLY A 377 -41.20 -20.08 -38.64
CA GLY A 377 -42.40 -19.53 -39.28
C GLY A 377 -43.61 -20.47 -39.23
N GLN A 378 -44.07 -20.83 -38.03
CA GLN A 378 -45.46 -21.24 -37.79
C GLN A 378 -45.89 -21.01 -36.34
#